data_AF-A0ABD7CV70-F1
#
_entry.id   AF-A0ABD7CV70-F1
#
_cell.length_a   1.000
_cell.length_b   1.000
_cell.length_c   1.000
_cell.angle_alpha   90.00
_cell.angle_beta   90.00
_cell.angle_gamma   90.00
#
_symmetry.space_group_name_H-M   'P 1'
#
loop_
_entity.id
_entity.type
_entity.pdbx_description
1 polymer ?
#
loop_
_entity_poly.entity_id
_entity_poly.type
_entity_poly.pdbx_seq_one_letter_code
_entity_poly.pdbx_strand_id
1 'polypeptide(L)'
;METHTIPRGHWFDDDDFRTLVKQVMGLRPRSWSLAEVERATAALGWELREPRTVGHRVWRRFAPRTGPSYGYGLLESDVSDPERIRRLNLSLIDLPDEGEDDVAVADRIRAAWWVMEDELGPPAMWGGYSGPWTLWRRTDVGDPRLAALPDLLLHAHDDGRMSLDLLPPGSDADAVGQASVRGRWYATEPSDLPPASAPTATALPPGTTWEDVEKRLAQALRTLGRGMPFLPGRFILHLGAVGDPQRFVQCWSQDLGLVIEATGFLHHPDAANPAQLTRDGWDFSRSIWQRRFPDAMKDYEHATIAARLLIGELRHIGVELADLSYDGTISGRGRGFHLELPDLLVPRVHQPASD
;
A
#
# COMPACT_ATOMS: atom_id res chain seq x y z
N MET A 1 -0.86 14.26 22.90
CA MET A 1 -1.09 13.06 22.09
C MET A 1 -2.14 13.46 21.07
N GLU A 2 -1.70 13.98 19.92
CA GLU A 2 -2.61 14.35 18.84
C GLU A 2 -3.15 13.06 18.23
N THR A 3 -4.40 12.75 18.53
CA THR A 3 -5.16 11.74 17.79
C THR A 3 -5.34 12.29 16.37
N HIS A 4 -4.42 11.92 15.47
CA HIS A 4 -4.58 12.12 14.03
C HIS A 4 -5.75 11.24 13.55
N THR A 5 -6.97 11.70 13.81
CA THR A 5 -8.19 11.11 13.25
C THR A 5 -8.25 11.48 11.78
N ILE A 6 -8.06 10.49 10.92
CA ILE A 6 -8.35 10.59 9.49
C ILE A 6 -9.80 11.09 9.34
N PRO A 7 -10.09 12.18 8.60
CA PRO A 7 -11.46 12.63 8.38
C PRO A 7 -12.30 11.49 7.81
N ARG A 8 -13.51 11.33 8.32
CA ARG A 8 -14.40 10.24 7.96
C ARG A 8 -14.80 10.27 6.45
N GLY A 9 -14.63 11.37 5.73
CA GLY A 9 -15.15 11.47 4.36
C GLY A 9 -16.67 11.55 4.38
N HIS A 10 -17.29 12.02 3.30
CA HIS A 10 -18.68 12.46 3.31
C HIS A 10 -19.71 11.43 2.83
N TRP A 11 -19.29 10.20 2.50
CA TRP A 11 -20.16 9.10 2.02
C TRP A 11 -20.93 8.37 3.15
N PHE A 12 -20.86 8.86 4.38
CA PHE A 12 -21.10 8.07 5.60
C PHE A 12 -22.56 7.71 5.95
N ASP A 13 -23.50 7.82 5.01
CA ASP A 13 -24.91 7.44 5.23
C ASP A 13 -25.25 6.00 4.76
N ASP A 14 -24.34 5.28 4.08
CA ASP A 14 -24.68 3.97 3.49
C ASP A 14 -24.59 2.80 4.48
N ASP A 15 -25.67 2.59 5.24
CA ASP A 15 -25.99 1.32 5.91
C ASP A 15 -25.87 0.10 4.96
N ASP A 16 -26.00 0.32 3.65
CA ASP A 16 -25.89 -0.70 2.61
C ASP A 16 -24.47 -1.27 2.45
N PHE A 17 -23.42 -0.44 2.50
CA PHE A 17 -22.04 -0.93 2.43
C PHE A 17 -21.69 -1.69 3.71
N ARG A 18 -22.07 -1.17 4.88
CA ARG A 18 -21.88 -1.88 6.16
C ARG A 18 -22.63 -3.21 6.18
N THR A 19 -23.83 -3.26 5.60
CA THR A 19 -24.59 -4.50 5.41
C THR A 19 -23.86 -5.48 4.50
N LEU A 20 -23.29 -5.00 3.38
CA LEU A 20 -22.47 -5.83 2.49
C LEU A 20 -21.26 -6.41 3.23
N VAL A 21 -20.54 -5.60 4.01
CA VAL A 21 -19.39 -6.07 4.80
C VAL A 21 -19.80 -7.18 5.75
N LYS A 22 -20.95 -7.04 6.44
CA LYS A 22 -21.50 -8.09 7.32
C LYS A 22 -21.89 -9.36 6.55
N GLN A 23 -22.47 -9.24 5.36
CA GLN A 23 -22.77 -10.39 4.49
C GLN A 23 -21.49 -11.14 4.11
N VAL A 24 -20.47 -10.41 3.66
CA VAL A 24 -19.16 -10.93 3.27
C VAL A 24 -18.42 -11.57 4.45
N MET A 25 -18.51 -11.00 5.64
CA MET A 25 -18.00 -11.61 6.88
C MET A 25 -18.66 -12.95 7.19
N GLY A 26 -19.93 -13.13 6.82
CA GLY A 26 -20.66 -14.40 6.96
C GLY A 26 -20.17 -15.50 6.01
N LEU A 27 -19.47 -15.16 4.92
CA LEU A 27 -19.00 -16.15 3.95
C LEU A 27 -17.85 -17.00 4.53
N ARG A 28 -18.10 -18.31 4.60
CA ARG A 28 -17.16 -19.32 5.13
C ARG A 28 -17.03 -20.52 4.18
N PRO A 29 -16.60 -20.32 2.92
CA PRO A 29 -16.34 -21.46 2.04
C PRO A 29 -15.22 -22.32 2.63
N ARG A 30 -15.44 -23.63 2.75
CA ARG A 30 -14.43 -24.55 3.30
C ARG A 30 -13.28 -24.81 2.34
N SER A 31 -13.52 -24.59 1.05
CA SER A 31 -12.53 -24.63 -0.01
C SER A 31 -12.89 -23.61 -1.07
N TRP A 32 -11.91 -23.24 -1.89
CA TRP A 32 -12.10 -22.36 -3.04
C TRP A 32 -12.52 -23.11 -4.30
N SER A 33 -13.33 -24.16 -4.14
CA SER A 33 -14.01 -24.80 -5.26
C SER A 33 -15.31 -24.05 -5.58
N LEU A 34 -15.72 -24.07 -6.85
CA LEU A 34 -16.95 -23.43 -7.30
C LEU A 34 -18.15 -23.89 -6.47
N ALA A 35 -18.29 -25.20 -6.26
CA ALA A 35 -19.40 -25.78 -5.50
C ALA A 35 -19.47 -25.30 -4.03
N GLU A 36 -18.32 -25.12 -3.36
CA GLU A 36 -18.30 -24.61 -1.98
C GLU A 36 -18.60 -23.11 -1.92
N VAL A 37 -18.02 -22.33 -2.84
CA VAL A 37 -18.25 -20.89 -2.93
C VAL A 37 -19.70 -20.59 -3.29
N GLU A 38 -20.25 -21.28 -4.29
CA GLU A 38 -21.65 -21.17 -4.70
C GLU A 38 -22.59 -21.50 -3.54
N ARG A 39 -22.33 -22.57 -2.79
CA ARG A 39 -23.15 -22.91 -1.61
C ARG A 39 -23.09 -21.83 -0.52
N ALA A 40 -21.90 -21.28 -0.26
CA ALA A 40 -21.74 -20.22 0.72
C ALA A 40 -22.48 -18.94 0.29
N THR A 41 -22.42 -18.57 -0.98
CA THR A 41 -23.11 -17.39 -1.51
C THR A 41 -24.62 -17.60 -1.64
N ALA A 42 -25.07 -18.81 -1.99
CA ALA A 42 -26.49 -19.15 -2.06
C ALA A 42 -27.18 -19.09 -0.69
N ALA A 43 -26.45 -19.37 0.40
CA ALA A 43 -26.96 -19.18 1.76
C ALA A 43 -27.25 -17.70 2.09
N LEU A 44 -26.68 -16.76 1.34
CA LEU A 44 -27.00 -15.33 1.41
C LEU A 44 -28.13 -14.93 0.42
N GLY A 45 -28.72 -15.89 -0.30
CA GLY A 45 -29.69 -15.63 -1.36
C GLY A 45 -29.07 -15.15 -2.67
N TRP A 46 -27.76 -15.31 -2.86
CA TRP A 46 -27.08 -14.90 -4.08
C TRP A 46 -27.09 -16.00 -5.15
N GLU A 47 -27.47 -15.64 -6.37
CA GLU A 47 -27.61 -16.56 -7.51
C GLU A 47 -26.60 -16.21 -8.60
N LEU A 48 -25.86 -17.22 -9.06
CA LEU A 48 -24.90 -17.09 -10.15
C LEU A 48 -25.61 -17.19 -11.50
N ARG A 49 -25.15 -16.38 -12.45
CA ARG A 49 -25.52 -16.47 -13.87
C ARG A 49 -24.59 -17.43 -14.60
N GLU A 50 -24.96 -17.76 -15.83
CA GLU A 50 -24.13 -18.58 -16.72
C GLU A 50 -22.70 -18.01 -16.85
N PRO A 51 -21.67 -18.89 -16.87
CA PRO A 51 -20.28 -18.48 -17.02
C PRO A 51 -20.03 -17.84 -18.39
N ARG A 52 -19.13 -16.86 -18.40
CA ARG A 52 -18.60 -16.25 -19.62
C ARG A 52 -17.08 -16.37 -19.64
N THR A 53 -16.51 -16.85 -20.75
CA THR A 53 -15.07 -16.88 -20.95
C THR A 53 -14.58 -15.52 -21.44
N VAL A 54 -13.54 -14.97 -20.80
CA VAL A 54 -12.89 -13.71 -21.15
C VAL A 54 -11.37 -13.90 -21.10
N GLY A 55 -10.75 -14.01 -22.28
CA GLY A 55 -9.32 -14.34 -22.39
C GLY A 55 -9.00 -15.69 -21.74
N HIS A 56 -8.07 -15.70 -20.78
CA HIS A 56 -7.67 -16.89 -20.01
C HIS A 56 -8.52 -17.09 -18.73
N ARG A 57 -9.58 -16.30 -18.52
CA ARG A 57 -10.41 -16.36 -17.32
C ARG A 57 -11.84 -16.80 -17.64
N VAL A 58 -12.48 -17.43 -16.65
CA VAL A 58 -13.92 -17.70 -16.63
C VAL A 58 -14.55 -16.82 -15.58
N TRP A 59 -15.58 -16.07 -15.99
CA TRP A 59 -16.31 -15.10 -15.18
C TRP A 59 -17.72 -15.61 -14.91
N ARG A 60 -18.13 -15.66 -13.64
CA ARG A 60 -19.52 -15.94 -13.25
C ARG A 60 -20.06 -14.77 -12.45
N ARG A 61 -20.98 -14.01 -13.03
CA ARG A 61 -21.58 -12.83 -12.39
C ARG A 61 -22.79 -13.24 -11.55
N PHE A 62 -23.06 -12.51 -10.48
CA PHE A 62 -24.32 -12.68 -9.74
C PHE A 62 -25.48 -11.99 -10.46
N ALA A 63 -26.70 -12.49 -10.22
CA ALA A 63 -27.92 -11.90 -10.74
C ALA A 63 -28.19 -10.54 -10.04
N PRO A 64 -28.62 -9.48 -10.76
CA PRO A 64 -28.75 -8.14 -10.20
C PRO A 64 -29.73 -7.99 -9.02
N ARG A 65 -30.74 -8.87 -8.91
CA ARG A 65 -31.77 -8.81 -7.85
C ARG A 65 -31.57 -9.83 -6.73
N THR A 66 -30.76 -10.84 -6.99
CA THR A 66 -30.44 -11.95 -6.11
C THR A 66 -28.92 -12.02 -6.01
N GLY A 67 -28.31 -10.91 -5.61
CA GLY A 67 -26.87 -10.74 -5.53
C GLY A 67 -26.48 -9.93 -4.30
N PRO A 68 -25.22 -9.45 -4.22
CA PRO A 68 -24.74 -8.59 -3.14
C PRO A 68 -25.66 -7.40 -2.87
N SER A 69 -25.82 -7.01 -1.59
CA SER A 69 -26.68 -5.86 -1.22
C SER A 69 -26.18 -4.54 -1.79
N TYR A 70 -24.90 -4.48 -2.14
CA TYR A 70 -24.24 -3.32 -2.72
C TYR A 70 -23.19 -3.77 -3.74
N GLY A 71 -23.08 -3.04 -4.84
CA GLY A 71 -22.14 -3.32 -5.92
C GLY A 71 -22.50 -4.54 -6.81
N TYR A 72 -21.57 -4.94 -7.67
CA TYR A 72 -21.73 -6.08 -8.57
C TYR A 72 -20.73 -7.19 -8.24
N GLY A 73 -21.24 -8.39 -7.96
CA GLY A 73 -20.40 -9.55 -7.67
C GLY A 73 -19.96 -10.33 -8.92
N LEU A 74 -18.72 -10.81 -8.89
CA LEU A 74 -18.09 -11.62 -9.91
C LEU A 74 -17.18 -12.69 -9.30
N LEU A 75 -17.39 -13.96 -9.66
CA LEU A 75 -16.40 -15.01 -9.43
C LEU A 75 -15.44 -15.13 -10.61
N GLU A 76 -14.15 -15.21 -10.30
CA GLU A 76 -13.08 -15.41 -11.27
C GLU A 76 -12.38 -16.75 -11.04
N SER A 77 -12.21 -17.51 -12.12
CA SER A 77 -11.38 -18.72 -12.19
C SER A 77 -10.55 -18.73 -13.48
N ASP A 78 -9.52 -19.58 -13.55
CA ASP A 78 -8.76 -19.78 -14.79
C ASP A 78 -9.54 -20.68 -15.76
N VAL A 79 -9.35 -20.53 -17.07
CA VAL A 79 -9.95 -21.42 -18.07
C VAL A 79 -9.42 -22.85 -17.97
N SER A 80 -8.18 -23.04 -17.53
CA SER A 80 -7.56 -24.36 -17.34
C SER A 80 -8.09 -25.11 -16.11
N ASP A 81 -8.67 -24.41 -15.14
CA ASP A 81 -9.25 -24.98 -13.92
C ASP A 81 -10.48 -24.15 -13.48
N PRO A 82 -11.61 -24.25 -14.21
CA PRO A 82 -12.76 -23.38 -14.02
C PRO A 82 -13.57 -23.69 -12.75
N GLU A 83 -13.26 -24.80 -12.09
CA GLU A 83 -13.85 -25.22 -10.81
C GLU A 83 -13.07 -24.68 -9.61
N ARG A 84 -11.86 -24.15 -9.82
CA ARG A 84 -11.05 -23.52 -8.77
C ARG A 84 -11.18 -22.00 -8.82
N ILE A 85 -11.94 -21.47 -7.88
CA ILE A 85 -12.15 -20.03 -7.73
C ILE A 85 -10.86 -19.38 -7.23
N ARG A 86 -10.45 -18.30 -7.90
CA ARG A 86 -9.28 -17.50 -7.53
C ARG A 86 -9.66 -16.29 -6.71
N ARG A 87 -10.82 -15.71 -7.00
CA ARG A 87 -11.30 -14.47 -6.38
C ARG A 87 -12.81 -14.36 -6.49
N LEU A 88 -13.44 -13.83 -5.44
CA LEU A 88 -14.76 -13.22 -5.52
C LEU A 88 -14.56 -11.71 -5.46
N ASN A 89 -14.81 -11.02 -6.57
CA ASN A 89 -14.72 -9.57 -6.69
C ASN A 89 -16.10 -8.94 -6.54
N LEU A 90 -16.20 -7.88 -5.75
CA LEU A 90 -17.39 -7.05 -5.60
C LEU A 90 -17.02 -5.65 -6.09
N SER A 91 -17.46 -5.27 -7.29
CA SER A 91 -17.30 -3.90 -7.79
C SER A 91 -18.22 -2.97 -7.01
N LEU A 92 -17.65 -2.16 -6.12
CA LEU A 92 -18.36 -1.18 -5.30
C LEU A 92 -18.65 0.08 -6.13
N ILE A 93 -17.67 0.51 -6.92
CA ILE A 93 -17.78 1.61 -7.89
C ILE A 93 -17.20 1.11 -9.20
N ASP A 94 -18.07 0.95 -10.22
CA ASP A 94 -17.68 0.46 -11.55
C ASP A 94 -17.54 1.61 -12.56
N LEU A 95 -18.31 2.69 -12.35
CA LEU A 95 -18.30 3.90 -13.17
C LEU A 95 -18.23 5.10 -12.21
N PRO A 96 -17.04 5.69 -11.99
CA PRO A 96 -16.91 6.92 -11.22
C PRO A 96 -17.51 8.10 -12.00
N ASP A 97 -17.94 9.14 -11.28
CA ASP A 97 -18.57 10.31 -11.92
C ASP A 97 -17.53 11.10 -12.72
N GLU A 98 -17.93 11.59 -13.89
CA GLU A 98 -17.05 12.40 -14.73
C GLU A 98 -16.67 13.71 -14.01
N GLY A 99 -15.37 13.93 -13.83
CA GLY A 99 -14.83 15.16 -13.23
C GLY A 99 -14.68 15.13 -11.71
N GLU A 100 -14.82 13.96 -11.06
CA GLU A 100 -14.43 13.82 -9.66
C GLU A 100 -12.94 14.10 -9.47
N ASP A 101 -12.61 14.90 -8.44
CA ASP A 101 -11.24 15.17 -8.09
C ASP A 101 -10.64 14.10 -7.16
N ASP A 102 -9.31 14.08 -7.05
CA ASP A 102 -8.58 13.12 -6.21
C ASP A 102 -9.03 13.17 -4.75
N VAL A 103 -9.57 14.31 -4.29
CA VAL A 103 -10.03 14.51 -2.91
C VAL A 103 -11.33 13.76 -2.68
N ALA A 104 -12.31 13.88 -3.58
CA ALA A 104 -13.58 13.16 -3.52
C ALA A 104 -13.39 11.63 -3.62
N VAL A 105 -12.44 11.18 -4.44
CA VAL A 105 -12.03 9.77 -4.51
C VAL A 105 -11.41 9.32 -3.18
N ALA A 106 -10.48 10.11 -2.63
CA ALA A 106 -9.85 9.80 -1.35
C ALA A 106 -10.83 9.77 -0.17
N ASP A 107 -11.80 10.69 -0.14
CA ASP A 107 -12.81 10.73 0.91
C ASP A 107 -13.70 9.48 0.91
N ARG A 108 -14.09 8.98 -0.27
CA ARG A 108 -14.87 7.72 -0.40
C ARG A 108 -14.07 6.50 0.05
N ILE A 109 -12.80 6.41 -0.36
CA ILE A 109 -11.93 5.30 0.02
C ILE A 109 -11.72 5.28 1.53
N ARG A 110 -11.47 6.45 2.13
CA ARG A 110 -11.37 6.58 3.59
C ARG A 110 -12.67 6.16 4.26
N ALA A 111 -13.83 6.59 3.78
CA ALA A 111 -15.12 6.21 4.34
C ALA A 111 -15.32 4.68 4.34
N ALA A 112 -15.04 4.02 3.23
CA ALA A 112 -15.12 2.57 3.13
C ALA A 112 -14.11 1.86 4.05
N TRP A 113 -12.88 2.35 4.16
CA TRP A 113 -11.90 1.84 5.12
C TRP A 113 -12.36 1.95 6.57
N TRP A 114 -12.98 3.07 6.94
CA TRP A 114 -13.51 3.22 8.28
C TRP A 114 -14.61 2.19 8.57
N VAL A 115 -15.53 1.94 7.64
CA VAL A 115 -16.57 0.90 7.82
C VAL A 115 -15.92 -0.48 7.94
N MET A 116 -14.96 -0.80 7.08
CA MET A 116 -14.23 -2.07 7.14
C MET A 116 -13.50 -2.24 8.48
N GLU A 117 -12.81 -1.20 8.97
CA GLU A 117 -12.08 -1.25 10.23
C GLU A 117 -13.02 -1.34 11.45
N ASP A 118 -14.17 -0.65 11.43
CA ASP A 118 -15.17 -0.76 12.50
C ASP A 118 -15.72 -2.19 12.62
N GLU A 119 -15.93 -2.88 11.50
CA GLU A 119 -16.53 -4.23 11.47
C GLU A 119 -15.49 -5.36 11.62
N LEU A 120 -14.25 -5.17 11.14
CA LEU A 120 -13.22 -6.20 11.09
C LEU A 120 -12.05 -5.96 12.06
N GLY A 121 -11.94 -4.77 12.64
CA GLY A 121 -10.73 -4.32 13.32
C GLY A 121 -9.65 -3.83 12.34
N PRO A 122 -8.44 -3.56 12.83
CA PRO A 122 -7.38 -2.99 12.01
C PRO A 122 -6.95 -3.96 10.89
N PRO A 123 -6.61 -3.47 9.69
CA PRO A 123 -6.10 -4.32 8.63
C PRO A 123 -4.69 -4.79 8.95
N ALA A 124 -4.31 -5.91 8.33
CA ALA A 124 -2.99 -6.52 8.47
C ALA A 124 -1.95 -5.86 7.55
N MET A 125 -2.39 -5.28 6.44
CA MET A 125 -1.51 -4.72 5.43
C MET A 125 -2.19 -3.64 4.60
N TRP A 126 -1.39 -2.69 4.12
CA TRP A 126 -1.74 -1.67 3.13
C TRP A 126 -0.78 -1.77 1.97
N GLY A 127 -1.16 -1.28 0.81
CA GLY A 127 -0.20 -1.02 -0.24
C GLY A 127 -0.72 -0.14 -1.34
N GLY A 128 0.13 0.07 -2.33
CA GLY A 128 -0.18 0.86 -3.50
C GLY A 128 0.49 0.30 -4.74
N TYR A 129 -0.30 0.17 -5.82
CA TYR A 129 0.20 -0.27 -7.11
C TYR A 129 -0.44 0.52 -8.27
N SER A 130 -1.67 0.16 -8.65
CA SER A 130 -2.53 0.91 -9.57
C SER A 130 -3.57 1.73 -8.82
N GLY A 131 -3.23 2.14 -7.60
CA GLY A 131 -4.11 2.70 -6.58
C GLY A 131 -3.92 2.03 -5.22
N PRO A 132 -4.48 2.59 -4.13
CA PRO A 132 -4.30 2.09 -2.78
C PRO A 132 -5.15 0.84 -2.52
N TRP A 133 -4.60 -0.10 -1.76
CA TRP A 133 -5.33 -1.27 -1.30
C TRP A 133 -5.05 -1.55 0.17
N THR A 134 -5.97 -2.28 0.79
CA THR A 134 -5.89 -2.63 2.22
C THR A 134 -6.42 -4.05 2.42
N LEU A 135 -5.67 -4.86 3.14
CA LEU A 135 -5.90 -6.29 3.33
C LEU A 135 -6.18 -6.60 4.80
N TRP A 136 -7.30 -7.27 5.06
CA TRP A 136 -7.64 -7.86 6.35
C TRP A 136 -7.44 -9.37 6.27
N ARG A 137 -6.51 -9.87 7.09
CA ARG A 137 -6.33 -11.31 7.31
C ARG A 137 -7.29 -11.76 8.39
N ARG A 138 -8.21 -12.64 8.03
CA ARG A 138 -9.26 -13.09 8.94
C ARG A 138 -8.85 -14.41 9.59
N THR A 139 -8.81 -14.42 10.91
CA THR A 139 -8.58 -15.64 11.70
C THR A 139 -9.85 -15.99 12.46
N ASP A 140 -10.18 -17.28 12.54
CA ASP A 140 -11.26 -17.72 13.43
C ASP A 140 -10.67 -17.81 14.85
N VAL A 141 -11.01 -16.85 15.70
CA VAL A 141 -10.45 -16.72 17.06
C VAL A 141 -10.89 -17.89 17.98
N GLY A 142 -11.83 -18.74 17.53
CA GLY A 142 -12.41 -19.81 18.36
C GLY A 142 -11.99 -21.25 18.06
N ASP A 143 -11.47 -21.56 16.87
CA ASP A 143 -11.10 -22.95 16.52
C ASP A 143 -10.03 -23.01 15.40
N PRO A 144 -8.76 -23.35 15.72
CA PRO A 144 -7.70 -23.50 14.72
C PRO A 144 -7.91 -24.67 13.74
N ARG A 145 -8.98 -25.46 13.88
CA ARG A 145 -9.38 -26.51 12.93
C ARG A 145 -10.41 -26.05 11.91
N LEU A 146 -11.06 -24.90 12.11
CA LEU A 146 -11.92 -24.31 11.10
C LEU A 146 -11.04 -23.69 10.02
N ALA A 147 -11.36 -23.97 8.74
CA ALA A 147 -10.62 -23.47 7.59
C ALA A 147 -10.39 -21.96 7.72
N ALA A 148 -9.16 -21.51 7.43
CA ALA A 148 -8.82 -20.09 7.45
C ALA A 148 -9.84 -19.29 6.64
N LEU A 149 -10.36 -18.22 7.24
CA LEU A 149 -11.40 -17.40 6.65
C LEU A 149 -10.85 -16.69 5.41
N PRO A 150 -11.70 -16.36 4.41
CA PRO A 150 -11.28 -15.57 3.27
C PRO A 150 -10.58 -14.28 3.71
N ASP A 151 -9.44 -13.97 3.09
CA ASP A 151 -8.83 -12.66 3.24
C ASP A 151 -9.69 -11.62 2.50
N LEU A 152 -9.82 -10.42 3.08
CA LEU A 152 -10.60 -9.34 2.48
C LEU A 152 -9.67 -8.23 2.00
N LEU A 153 -9.73 -7.91 0.72
CA LEU A 153 -8.95 -6.84 0.12
C LEU A 153 -9.89 -5.74 -0.38
N LEU A 154 -9.76 -4.55 0.17
CA LEU A 154 -10.36 -3.36 -0.40
C LEU A 154 -9.34 -2.69 -1.31
N HIS A 155 -9.68 -2.51 -2.58
CA HIS A 155 -8.81 -1.91 -3.58
C HIS A 155 -9.52 -0.74 -4.27
N ALA A 156 -8.84 0.39 -4.31
CA ALA A 156 -9.23 1.51 -5.14
C ALA A 156 -8.29 1.62 -6.33
N HIS A 157 -8.86 1.82 -7.50
CA HIS A 157 -8.14 1.89 -8.77
C HIS A 157 -7.83 3.36 -9.08
N ASP A 158 -6.74 3.59 -9.80
CA ASP A 158 -6.28 4.92 -10.24
C ASP A 158 -7.32 5.68 -11.07
N ASP A 159 -8.27 4.96 -11.67
CA ASP A 159 -9.36 5.54 -12.46
C ASP A 159 -10.64 5.81 -11.65
N GLY A 160 -10.58 5.72 -10.32
CA GLY A 160 -11.69 6.01 -9.41
C GLY A 160 -12.62 4.83 -9.16
N ARG A 161 -12.43 3.69 -9.84
CA ARG A 161 -13.15 2.45 -9.51
C ARG A 161 -12.77 1.94 -8.13
N MET A 162 -13.66 1.17 -7.52
CA MET A 162 -13.43 0.58 -6.21
C MET A 162 -14.00 -0.84 -6.14
N SER A 163 -13.26 -1.75 -5.51
CA SER A 163 -13.65 -3.14 -5.38
C SER A 163 -13.29 -3.74 -4.02
N LEU A 164 -14.18 -4.58 -3.50
CA LEU A 164 -13.92 -5.47 -2.36
C LEU A 164 -13.73 -6.89 -2.88
N ASP A 165 -12.55 -7.45 -2.68
CA ASP A 165 -12.21 -8.81 -3.07
C ASP A 165 -12.19 -9.73 -1.85
N LEU A 166 -12.80 -10.89 -1.98
CA LEU A 166 -12.50 -12.04 -1.13
C LEU A 166 -11.47 -12.90 -1.84
N LEU A 167 -10.44 -13.27 -1.10
CA LEU A 167 -9.30 -14.03 -1.58
C LEU A 167 -9.09 -15.31 -0.76
N PRO A 168 -8.47 -16.35 -1.35
CA PRO A 168 -8.01 -17.50 -0.61
C PRO A 168 -7.19 -17.11 0.62
N PRO A 169 -7.35 -17.80 1.75
CA PRO A 169 -6.61 -17.48 2.96
C PRO A 169 -5.10 -17.61 2.73
N GLY A 170 -4.34 -16.64 3.22
CA GLY A 170 -2.89 -16.59 3.05
C GLY A 170 -2.48 -16.17 1.63
N SER A 171 -3.34 -15.45 0.91
CA SER A 171 -2.97 -14.86 -0.36
C SER A 171 -1.77 -13.92 -0.20
N ASP A 172 -0.75 -14.15 -1.03
CA ASP A 172 0.48 -13.34 -1.04
C ASP A 172 0.18 -11.90 -1.48
N ALA A 173 0.71 -10.91 -0.77
CA ALA A 173 0.64 -9.50 -1.14
C ALA A 173 1.08 -9.25 -2.60
N ASP A 174 2.06 -10.02 -3.06
CA ASP A 174 2.56 -9.97 -4.44
C ASP A 174 1.56 -10.54 -5.46
N ALA A 175 0.73 -11.50 -5.04
CA ALA A 175 -0.35 -12.05 -5.86
C ALA A 175 -1.58 -11.11 -5.87
N VAL A 176 -1.79 -10.38 -4.79
CA VAL A 176 -2.89 -9.40 -4.62
C VAL A 176 -2.70 -8.16 -5.51
N GLY A 177 -1.45 -7.73 -5.73
CA GLY A 177 -1.12 -6.52 -6.49
C GLY A 177 -0.93 -6.68 -8.01
N GLN A 178 -1.34 -7.80 -8.63
CA GLN A 178 -0.99 -8.07 -10.03
C GLN A 178 -1.82 -7.26 -11.06
N ALA A 179 -1.25 -6.16 -11.53
CA ALA A 179 -1.41 -5.65 -12.90
C ALA A 179 -0.01 -5.26 -13.43
N SER A 180 0.11 -4.56 -14.56
CA SER A 180 1.40 -4.18 -15.18
C SER A 180 1.62 -2.66 -15.16
N VAL A 181 2.18 -2.07 -14.09
CA VAL A 181 2.57 -0.65 -13.93
C VAL A 181 3.74 -0.52 -12.92
N ARG A 182 4.39 0.65 -12.88
CA ARG A 182 5.73 0.97 -12.32
C ARG A 182 5.69 1.27 -10.82
N GLY A 183 6.50 0.57 -10.01
CA GLY A 183 6.80 0.88 -8.60
C GLY A 183 5.71 0.50 -7.60
N ARG A 184 5.97 -0.50 -6.74
CA ARG A 184 5.09 -1.03 -5.69
C ARG A 184 5.54 -0.62 -4.28
N TRP A 185 4.59 -0.37 -3.39
CA TRP A 185 4.83 -0.28 -1.95
C TRP A 185 3.78 -1.06 -1.16
N TYR A 186 4.15 -1.54 0.02
CA TYR A 186 3.20 -2.04 1.01
C TYR A 186 3.67 -1.73 2.43
N ALA A 187 2.74 -1.62 3.37
CA ALA A 187 3.01 -1.43 4.78
C ALA A 187 2.39 -2.57 5.57
N THR A 188 3.14 -3.19 6.46
CA THR A 188 2.67 -4.32 7.26
C THR A 188 3.20 -4.26 8.68
N GLU A 189 2.58 -5.02 9.57
CA GLU A 189 3.02 -5.14 10.95
C GLU A 189 4.41 -5.78 11.02
N PRO A 190 5.28 -5.35 11.95
CA PRO A 190 6.61 -5.93 12.10
C PRO A 190 6.61 -7.46 12.29
N SER A 191 5.59 -8.01 12.96
CA SER A 191 5.43 -9.47 13.17
C SER A 191 5.11 -10.24 11.89
N ASP A 192 4.53 -9.57 10.90
CA ASP A 192 4.04 -10.13 9.65
C ASP A 192 5.02 -9.91 8.50
N LEU A 193 6.13 -9.22 8.77
CA LEU A 193 7.20 -9.08 7.80
C LEU A 193 7.78 -10.44 7.46
N PRO A 194 8.04 -10.72 6.17
CA PRO A 194 8.88 -11.83 5.83
C PRO A 194 10.20 -11.68 6.62
N PRO A 195 10.73 -12.78 7.20
CA PRO A 195 12.02 -12.74 7.86
C PRO A 195 13.00 -12.08 6.90
N ALA A 196 13.73 -11.05 7.36
CA ALA A 196 14.66 -10.26 6.55
C ALA A 196 15.36 -11.22 5.61
N SER A 197 15.02 -11.10 4.31
CA SER A 197 15.15 -12.21 3.37
C SER A 197 16.47 -12.94 3.57
N ALA A 198 16.39 -14.27 3.65
CA ALA A 198 17.51 -15.19 3.77
C ALA A 198 18.74 -14.73 2.94
N PRO A 199 19.99 -15.10 3.30
CA PRO A 199 21.28 -14.38 3.16
C PRO A 199 21.72 -13.80 1.80
N THR A 200 20.83 -13.74 0.80
CA THR A 200 21.00 -13.15 -0.52
C THR A 200 20.46 -11.71 -0.65
N ALA A 201 19.74 -11.16 0.33
CA ALA A 201 19.22 -9.78 0.30
C ALA A 201 20.06 -8.77 1.11
N THR A 202 21.29 -9.11 1.46
CA THR A 202 22.23 -8.25 2.18
C THR A 202 23.03 -7.32 1.26
N ALA A 203 22.81 -7.40 -0.06
CA ALA A 203 23.56 -6.62 -1.04
C ALA A 203 22.67 -6.21 -2.22
N LEU A 204 23.02 -5.07 -2.83
CA LEU A 204 22.41 -4.61 -4.08
C LEU A 204 22.61 -5.63 -5.21
N PRO A 205 21.71 -5.69 -6.20
CA PRO A 205 21.92 -6.48 -7.41
C PRO A 205 23.28 -6.16 -8.06
N PRO A 206 24.03 -7.16 -8.54
CA PRO A 206 25.33 -6.94 -9.17
C PRO A 206 25.24 -5.94 -10.33
N GLY A 207 26.20 -5.01 -10.40
CA GLY A 207 26.23 -3.97 -11.44
C GLY A 207 25.27 -2.80 -11.22
N THR A 208 24.55 -2.76 -10.09
CA THR A 208 23.75 -1.59 -9.69
C THR A 208 24.62 -0.33 -9.67
N THR A 209 24.13 0.75 -10.28
CA THR A 209 24.73 2.08 -10.22
C THR A 209 23.91 3.04 -9.36
N TRP A 210 24.49 4.18 -8.98
CA TRP A 210 23.75 5.28 -8.34
C TRP A 210 22.59 5.78 -9.19
N GLU A 211 22.73 5.79 -10.52
CA GLU A 211 21.66 6.20 -11.44
C GLU A 211 20.47 5.22 -11.39
N ASP A 212 20.74 3.92 -11.28
CA ASP A 212 19.70 2.91 -11.14
C ASP A 212 18.96 3.05 -9.80
N VAL A 213 19.68 3.36 -8.72
CA VAL A 213 19.08 3.65 -7.41
C VAL A 213 18.24 4.93 -7.48
N GLU A 214 18.74 6.01 -8.07
CA GLU A 214 17.99 7.27 -8.24
C GLU A 214 16.68 7.04 -8.99
N LYS A 215 16.71 6.30 -10.12
CA LYS A 215 15.50 5.98 -10.90
C LYS A 215 14.47 5.17 -10.11
N ARG A 216 14.92 4.14 -9.38
CA ARG A 216 14.05 3.30 -8.55
C ARG A 216 13.47 4.07 -7.37
N LEU A 217 14.28 4.91 -6.72
CA LEU A 217 13.83 5.79 -5.63
C LEU A 217 12.82 6.82 -6.14
N ALA A 218 13.07 7.47 -7.27
CA ALA A 218 12.13 8.41 -7.89
C ALA A 218 10.78 7.73 -8.18
N GLN A 219 10.81 6.49 -8.68
CA GLN A 219 9.60 5.72 -8.93
C GLN A 219 8.88 5.34 -7.62
N ALA A 220 9.61 4.92 -6.58
CA ALA A 220 9.03 4.61 -5.27
C ALA A 220 8.37 5.85 -4.63
N LEU A 221 9.07 6.99 -4.62
CA LEU A 221 8.55 8.26 -4.11
C LEU A 221 7.33 8.74 -4.90
N ARG A 222 7.31 8.51 -6.21
CA ARG A 222 6.15 8.82 -7.05
C ARG A 222 4.93 7.97 -6.66
N THR A 223 5.10 6.67 -6.49
CA THR A 223 3.99 5.78 -6.09
C THR A 223 3.51 6.11 -4.67
N LEU A 224 4.43 6.38 -3.73
CA LEU A 224 4.07 6.83 -2.37
C LEU A 224 3.36 8.18 -2.39
N GLY A 225 3.84 9.13 -3.22
CA GLY A 225 3.26 10.46 -3.40
C GLY A 225 1.81 10.41 -3.89
N ARG A 226 1.54 9.63 -4.93
CA ARG A 226 0.16 9.35 -5.40
C ARG A 226 -0.69 8.68 -4.32
N GLY A 227 -0.07 7.85 -3.49
CA GLY A 227 -0.73 7.18 -2.37
C GLY A 227 -1.09 8.09 -1.19
N MET A 228 -0.47 9.28 -1.06
CA MET A 228 -0.58 10.15 0.13
C MET A 228 -2.01 10.44 0.61
N PRO A 229 -2.98 10.78 -0.26
CA PRO A 229 -4.37 11.04 0.17
C PRO A 229 -5.03 9.83 0.85
N PHE A 230 -4.47 8.65 0.63
CA PHE A 230 -4.97 7.35 1.04
C PHE A 230 -4.01 6.67 2.04
N LEU A 231 -2.96 7.32 2.53
CA LEU A 231 -2.17 6.70 3.58
C LEU A 231 -2.94 6.73 4.90
N PRO A 232 -2.81 5.70 5.75
CA PRO A 232 -3.43 5.72 7.08
C PRO A 232 -2.79 6.78 8.01
N GLY A 233 -1.71 7.41 7.57
CA GLY A 233 -0.99 8.50 8.24
C GLY A 233 0.28 8.84 7.47
N ARG A 234 1.27 9.45 8.15
CA ARG A 234 2.53 9.81 7.50
C ARG A 234 3.40 8.58 7.22
N PHE A 235 4.09 8.56 6.09
CA PHE A 235 5.23 7.67 5.89
C PHE A 235 6.52 8.40 6.25
N ILE A 236 7.55 7.64 6.63
CA ILE A 236 8.93 8.08 6.76
C ILE A 236 9.81 7.04 6.09
N LEU A 237 10.76 7.49 5.28
CA LEU A 237 11.76 6.66 4.63
C LEU A 237 13.14 7.21 4.98
N HIS A 238 13.98 6.37 5.58
CA HIS A 238 15.39 6.61 5.85
C HIS A 238 16.23 5.89 4.81
N LEU A 239 17.24 6.57 4.27
CA LEU A 239 18.29 5.95 3.46
C LEU A 239 19.64 6.31 4.07
N GLY A 240 20.54 5.35 4.22
CA GLY A 240 21.82 5.60 4.89
C GLY A 240 22.77 4.42 4.86
N ALA A 241 23.91 4.59 5.52
CA ALA A 241 24.92 3.55 5.66
C ALA A 241 24.50 2.51 6.71
N VAL A 242 24.49 1.22 6.34
CA VAL A 242 24.13 0.12 7.25
C VAL A 242 24.97 0.08 8.53
N GLY A 243 26.23 0.52 8.45
CA GLY A 243 27.19 0.52 9.56
C GLY A 243 27.28 1.84 10.35
N ASP A 244 26.58 2.89 9.93
CA ASP A 244 26.64 4.21 10.57
C ASP A 244 25.25 4.87 10.60
N PRO A 245 24.50 4.76 11.73
CA PRO A 245 23.15 5.28 11.84
C PRO A 245 23.10 6.82 11.86
N GLN A 246 24.24 7.51 11.92
CA GLN A 246 24.29 8.98 11.87
C GLN A 246 24.46 9.51 10.44
N ARG A 247 24.80 8.64 9.47
CA ARG A 247 24.93 8.99 8.05
C ARG A 247 23.70 8.55 7.27
N PHE A 248 22.66 9.34 7.38
CA PHE A 248 21.43 9.11 6.66
C PHE A 248 20.82 10.40 6.14
N VAL A 249 19.97 10.22 5.14
CA VAL A 249 19.00 11.20 4.67
C VAL A 249 17.62 10.61 4.92
N GLN A 250 16.62 11.47 5.03
CA GLN A 250 15.26 11.00 5.24
C GLN A 250 14.27 11.79 4.41
N CYS A 251 13.13 11.17 4.15
CA CYS A 251 11.98 11.85 3.58
C CYS A 251 10.68 11.34 4.19
N TRP A 252 9.67 12.19 4.25
CA TRP A 252 8.37 11.84 4.80
C TRP A 252 7.25 12.57 4.07
N SER A 253 6.03 12.03 4.16
CA SER A 253 4.84 12.76 3.76
C SER A 253 4.46 13.80 4.81
N GLN A 254 4.19 15.01 4.35
CA GLN A 254 3.58 16.06 5.16
C GLN A 254 2.43 16.66 4.37
N ASP A 255 1.22 16.56 4.91
CA ASP A 255 -0.03 16.89 4.21
C ASP A 255 -0.12 16.11 2.88
N LEU A 256 -0.21 16.81 1.74
CA LEU A 256 -0.15 16.21 0.38
C LEU A 256 1.20 16.45 -0.32
N GLY A 257 2.21 16.84 0.46
CA GLY A 257 3.56 17.14 0.00
C GLY A 257 4.59 16.13 0.48
N LEU A 258 5.77 16.23 -0.12
CA LEU A 258 6.97 15.48 0.26
C LEU A 258 7.96 16.43 0.92
N VAL A 259 8.57 16.00 2.02
CA VAL A 259 9.70 16.71 2.62
C VAL A 259 10.91 15.79 2.60
N ILE A 260 12.05 16.33 2.22
CA ILE A 260 13.36 15.67 2.34
C ILE A 260 14.22 16.42 3.34
N GLU A 261 15.07 15.69 4.05
CA GLU A 261 16.00 16.21 5.03
C GLU A 261 17.36 15.55 4.92
N ALA A 262 18.41 16.36 4.97
CA ALA A 262 19.80 15.91 4.97
C ALA A 262 20.31 15.78 6.42
N THR A 263 19.74 14.84 7.17
CA THR A 263 19.98 14.68 8.62
C THR A 263 21.43 14.38 8.95
N GLY A 264 22.19 13.76 8.04
CA GLY A 264 23.63 13.54 8.20
C GLY A 264 24.43 14.80 8.56
N PHE A 265 23.99 16.00 8.15
CA PHE A 265 24.66 17.26 8.53
C PHE A 265 24.40 17.70 9.97
N LEU A 266 23.40 17.17 10.66
CA LEU A 266 23.23 17.37 12.09
C LEU A 266 24.39 16.71 12.87
N HIS A 267 24.82 15.53 12.41
CA HIS A 267 25.87 14.72 13.04
C HIS A 267 27.27 15.10 12.54
N HIS A 268 27.36 15.55 11.29
CA HIS A 268 28.59 15.98 10.63
C HIS A 268 28.41 17.38 10.01
N PRO A 269 28.30 18.44 10.83
CA PRO A 269 28.03 19.79 10.33
C PRO A 269 29.14 20.31 9.40
N ASP A 270 30.38 19.88 9.62
CA ASP A 270 31.53 20.24 8.78
C ASP A 270 31.47 19.64 7.36
N ALA A 271 30.64 18.60 7.16
CA ALA A 271 30.40 18.03 5.84
C ALA A 271 29.40 18.84 5.03
N ALA A 272 28.68 19.80 5.62
CA ALA A 272 27.73 20.61 4.87
C ALA A 272 28.45 21.67 4.03
N ASN A 273 27.98 21.88 2.80
CA ASN A 273 28.33 23.04 1.98
C ASN A 273 27.10 23.97 1.85
N PRO A 274 26.92 24.95 2.76
CA PRO A 274 25.72 25.80 2.77
C PRO A 274 25.46 26.51 1.44
N ALA A 275 26.51 26.97 0.75
CA ALA A 275 26.35 27.67 -0.52
C ALA A 275 25.86 26.74 -1.64
N GLN A 276 26.26 25.46 -1.63
CA GLN A 276 25.72 24.47 -2.56
C GLN A 276 24.27 24.13 -2.22
N LEU A 277 24.01 23.85 -0.93
CA LEU A 277 22.67 23.47 -0.44
C LEU A 277 21.63 24.55 -0.75
N THR A 278 21.94 25.82 -0.49
CA THR A 278 21.04 26.93 -0.84
C THR A 278 20.81 27.05 -2.35
N ARG A 279 21.83 26.83 -3.19
CA ARG A 279 21.66 26.84 -4.66
C ARG A 279 20.78 25.69 -5.15
N ASP A 280 20.89 24.54 -4.49
CA ASP A 280 20.07 23.36 -4.77
C ASP A 280 18.69 23.44 -4.10
N GLY A 281 18.30 24.60 -3.55
CA GLY A 281 16.97 24.86 -3.01
C GLY A 281 16.69 24.23 -1.65
N TRP A 282 17.73 23.87 -0.89
CA TRP A 282 17.59 23.49 0.51
C TRP A 282 17.48 24.71 1.41
N ASP A 283 16.58 24.63 2.38
CA ASP A 283 16.37 25.63 3.42
C ASP A 283 16.96 25.12 4.74
N PHE A 284 17.73 25.97 5.42
CA PHE A 284 18.20 25.68 6.78
C PHE A 284 17.19 26.20 7.81
N SER A 285 16.54 25.30 8.52
CA SER A 285 15.52 25.61 9.52
C SER A 285 15.75 24.76 10.76
N ARG A 286 15.65 25.32 11.97
CA ARG A 286 15.76 24.56 13.24
C ARG A 286 16.99 23.63 13.31
N SER A 287 18.13 24.09 12.78
CA SER A 287 19.40 23.37 12.76
C SER A 287 19.47 22.17 11.81
N ILE A 288 18.56 22.05 10.85
CA ILE A 288 18.49 20.97 9.87
C ILE A 288 18.26 21.54 8.46
N TRP A 289 18.85 20.89 7.46
CA TRP A 289 18.66 21.22 6.04
C TRP A 289 17.48 20.43 5.49
N GLN A 290 16.47 21.14 4.98
CA GLN A 290 15.25 20.54 4.47
C GLN A 290 14.87 21.13 3.13
N ARG A 291 14.19 20.35 2.30
CA ARG A 291 13.50 20.84 1.11
C ARG A 291 12.08 20.30 1.07
N ARG A 292 11.14 21.17 0.74
CA ARG A 292 9.71 20.86 0.68
C ARG A 292 9.23 20.86 -0.77
N PHE A 293 8.43 19.87 -1.09
CA PHE A 293 7.76 19.72 -2.38
C PHE A 293 6.25 19.71 -2.12
N PRO A 294 5.60 20.89 -2.07
CA PRO A 294 4.14 20.94 -2.02
C PRO A 294 3.57 20.27 -3.27
N ASP A 295 2.38 19.69 -3.18
CA ASP A 295 1.70 19.03 -4.31
C ASP A 295 2.51 17.90 -4.98
N ALA A 296 3.45 17.27 -4.25
CA ALA A 296 4.22 16.12 -4.73
C ALA A 296 3.34 14.93 -5.16
N MET A 297 2.08 14.88 -4.69
CA MET A 297 1.06 13.95 -5.17
C MET A 297 0.74 14.13 -6.67
N LYS A 298 0.72 15.39 -7.16
CA LYS A 298 0.31 15.76 -8.52
C LYS A 298 1.49 15.90 -9.49
N ASP A 299 2.62 16.43 -9.02
CA ASP A 299 3.78 16.70 -9.87
C ASP A 299 4.83 15.58 -9.79
N TYR A 300 5.00 14.83 -10.89
CA TYR A 300 5.98 13.74 -10.97
C TYR A 300 7.43 14.23 -10.99
N GLU A 301 7.69 15.48 -11.35
CA GLU A 301 9.03 16.04 -11.32
C GLU A 301 9.52 16.18 -9.88
N HIS A 302 8.63 16.48 -8.93
CA HIS A 302 8.98 16.56 -7.51
C HIS A 302 9.61 15.28 -6.97
N ALA A 303 9.05 14.10 -7.29
CA ALA A 303 9.62 12.81 -6.88
C ALA A 303 11.02 12.57 -7.49
N THR A 304 11.22 12.99 -8.73
CA THR A 304 12.51 12.85 -9.43
C THR A 304 13.57 13.78 -8.84
N ILE A 305 13.21 15.04 -8.59
CA ILE A 305 14.11 16.02 -7.97
C ILE A 305 14.45 15.60 -6.54
N ALA A 306 13.47 15.17 -5.76
CA ALA A 306 13.67 14.68 -4.40
C ALA A 306 14.64 13.49 -4.36
N ALA A 307 14.44 12.49 -5.22
CA ALA A 307 15.34 11.34 -5.32
C ALA A 307 16.77 11.75 -5.67
N ARG A 308 16.95 12.64 -6.67
CA ARG A 308 18.27 13.14 -7.06
C ARG A 308 18.99 13.84 -5.91
N LEU A 309 18.27 14.69 -5.17
CA LEU A 309 18.85 15.40 -4.03
C LEU A 309 19.22 14.44 -2.91
N LEU A 310 18.32 13.52 -2.53
CA LEU A 310 18.62 12.48 -1.52
C LEU A 310 19.88 11.67 -1.89
N ILE A 311 20.01 11.25 -3.15
CA ILE A 311 21.20 10.52 -3.63
C ILE A 311 22.45 11.40 -3.65
N GLY A 312 22.32 12.66 -4.06
CA GLY A 312 23.40 13.64 -4.01
C GLY A 312 23.95 13.81 -2.59
N GLU A 313 23.05 13.97 -1.62
CA GLU A 313 23.42 14.14 -0.21
C GLU A 313 24.01 12.87 0.40
N LEU A 314 23.45 11.68 0.10
CA LEU A 314 24.05 10.41 0.52
C LEU A 314 25.51 10.29 0.08
N ARG A 315 25.80 10.65 -1.16
CA ARG A 315 27.17 10.65 -1.69
C ARG A 315 28.04 11.71 -1.03
N HIS A 316 27.47 12.88 -0.71
CA HIS A 316 28.21 13.98 -0.08
C HIS A 316 28.64 13.65 1.35
N ILE A 317 27.76 12.99 2.13
CA ILE A 317 28.06 12.52 3.48
C ILE A 317 28.87 11.20 3.49
N GLY A 318 29.30 10.72 2.32
CA GLY A 318 30.20 9.57 2.18
C GLY A 318 29.52 8.22 2.41
N VAL A 319 28.23 8.08 2.11
CA VAL A 319 27.59 6.76 2.00
C VAL A 319 28.02 6.14 0.68
N GLU A 320 28.70 5.00 0.76
CA GLU A 320 29.06 4.21 -0.40
C GLU A 320 27.90 3.34 -0.85
N LEU A 321 27.84 3.07 -2.16
CA LEU A 321 26.75 2.29 -2.74
C LEU A 321 26.66 0.87 -2.13
N ALA A 322 27.81 0.27 -1.80
CA ALA A 322 27.88 -1.06 -1.19
C ALA A 322 27.30 -1.12 0.24
N ASP A 323 27.28 0.01 0.94
CA ASP A 323 26.80 0.13 2.32
C ASP A 323 25.40 0.75 2.38
N LEU A 324 24.82 1.10 1.22
CA LEU A 324 23.52 1.73 1.12
C LEU A 324 22.44 0.77 1.63
N SER A 325 21.58 1.33 2.48
CA SER A 325 20.46 0.62 3.06
C SER A 325 19.28 1.54 3.25
N TYR A 326 18.10 0.96 3.48
CA TYR A 326 16.89 1.72 3.77
C TYR A 326 16.12 1.15 4.96
N ASP A 327 15.35 2.02 5.60
CA ASP A 327 14.32 1.66 6.57
C ASP A 327 13.11 2.57 6.34
N GLY A 328 11.91 2.03 6.51
CA GLY A 328 10.68 2.74 6.20
C GLY A 328 9.59 2.45 7.20
N THR A 329 8.78 3.46 7.51
CA THR A 329 7.60 3.32 8.37
C THR A 329 6.40 4.05 7.78
N ILE A 330 5.20 3.54 8.06
CA ILE A 330 3.93 4.27 7.90
C ILE A 330 3.22 4.29 9.25
N SER A 331 2.87 5.47 9.71
CA SER A 331 1.98 5.63 10.87
C SER A 331 0.52 5.46 10.45
N GLY A 332 -0.29 4.82 11.29
CA GLY A 332 -1.71 4.67 11.05
C GLY A 332 -2.50 4.39 12.32
N ARG A 333 -3.41 5.30 12.68
CA ARG A 333 -4.34 5.17 13.83
C ARG A 333 -3.68 4.68 15.15
N GLY A 334 -2.51 5.24 15.48
CA GLY A 334 -1.77 4.89 16.70
C GLY A 334 -0.90 3.63 16.59
N ARG A 335 -0.79 3.05 15.39
CA ARG A 335 0.07 1.90 15.07
C ARG A 335 1.19 2.32 14.13
N GLY A 336 2.34 1.66 14.23
CA GLY A 336 3.46 1.79 13.31
C GLY A 336 3.55 0.55 12.42
N PHE A 337 3.50 0.77 11.11
CA PHE A 337 3.73 -0.26 10.10
C PHE A 337 5.11 -0.06 9.50
N HIS A 338 5.75 -1.15 9.12
CA HIS A 338 6.97 -1.09 8.35
C HIS A 338 6.63 -0.93 6.88
N LEU A 339 7.31 0.01 6.21
CA LEU A 339 7.13 0.30 4.79
C LEU A 339 8.12 -0.50 3.95
N GLU A 340 7.59 -1.34 3.08
CA GLU A 340 8.34 -2.11 2.10
C GLU A 340 8.28 -1.46 0.71
N LEU A 341 9.44 -1.42 0.07
CA LEU A 341 9.62 -0.93 -1.29
C LEU A 341 10.31 -2.02 -2.14
N PRO A 342 9.60 -3.08 -2.56
CA PRO A 342 10.21 -4.23 -3.25
C PRO A 342 10.99 -3.83 -4.50
N ASP A 343 10.51 -2.83 -5.23
CA ASP A 343 11.11 -2.38 -6.48
C ASP A 343 12.29 -1.42 -6.26
N LEU A 344 12.54 -0.98 -5.01
CA LEU A 344 13.72 -0.20 -4.67
C LEU A 344 15.00 -1.02 -4.77
N LEU A 345 14.91 -2.32 -4.44
CA LEU A 345 16.01 -3.30 -4.52
C LEU A 345 17.27 -2.84 -3.75
N VAL A 346 17.09 -2.06 -2.69
CA VAL A 346 18.11 -1.66 -1.70
C VAL A 346 17.96 -2.57 -0.47
N PRO A 347 19.04 -3.02 0.18
CA PRO A 347 18.94 -3.80 1.40
C PRO A 347 18.19 -3.05 2.51
N ARG A 348 17.27 -3.74 3.18
CA ARG A 348 16.57 -3.22 4.35
C ARG A 348 17.42 -3.41 5.60
N VAL A 349 17.58 -2.37 6.43
CA VAL A 349 18.10 -2.54 7.80
C VAL A 349 16.93 -2.73 8.75
N HIS A 350 16.91 -3.82 9.50
CA HIS A 350 16.07 -3.88 10.70
C HIS A 350 16.81 -3.20 11.84
N GLN A 351 16.51 -1.92 12.05
CA GLN A 351 16.65 -1.35 13.38
C GLN A 351 15.25 -1.36 14.00
N PRO A 352 14.96 -2.21 14.99
CA PRO A 352 13.77 -2.00 15.80
C PRO A 352 13.85 -0.57 16.32
N ALA A 353 12.77 0.20 16.15
CA ALA A 353 12.65 1.53 16.72
C ALA A 353 13.07 1.40 18.20
N SER A 354 14.18 2.00 18.55
CA SER A 354 14.63 2.02 19.93
C SER A 354 13.70 2.98 20.65
N ASP A 355 12.97 2.48 21.64
CA ASP A 355 12.06 3.24 22.51
C ASP A 355 12.73 4.47 23.14
#